data_AF-A0A1Y3B385-F1
#
_entry.id   AF-A0A1Y3B385-F1
#
_cell.length_a   1.000
_cell.length_b   1.000
_cell.length_c   1.000
_cell.angle_alpha   90.00
_cell.angle_beta   90.00
_cell.angle_gamma   90.00
#
_symmetry.space_group_name_H-M   'P 1'
#
loop_
_entity.id
_entity.type
_entity.pdbx_description
1 polymer ?
#
loop_
_entity_poly.entity_id
_entity_poly.type
_entity_poly.pdbx_seq_one_letter_code
_entity_poly.pdbx_strand_id
1 'polypeptide(L)'
;CYCDSACITLGDCCPDYKDTCGVQDCVVSDWEQWSDCNIECGVGTMNRTRRILSQPQNGGRECPDLNQRRACHGQHCKVRDDEKMLREMAIILQSSFSVTRNIDEDKDIRRNLRLNYPKDPLKENVNE
;
A
#
# COMPACT_ATOMS: atom_id res chain seq x y z
N CYS A 1 50.39 3.67 10.55
CA CYS A 1 49.02 3.78 10.06
C CYS A 1 48.31 2.46 10.33
N TYR A 2 46.99 2.45 10.53
CA TYR A 2 46.24 1.25 10.92
C TYR A 2 45.23 0.83 9.84
N CYS A 3 44.82 -0.44 9.89
CA CYS A 3 43.91 -1.08 8.94
C CYS A 3 42.59 -1.55 9.58
N ASP A 4 42.28 -1.10 10.79
CA ASP A 4 41.00 -1.41 11.45
C ASP A 4 39.94 -0.34 11.15
N SER A 5 38.71 -0.54 11.63
CA SER A 5 37.63 0.44 11.48
C SER A 5 37.74 1.65 12.41
N ALA A 6 38.50 1.54 13.52
CA ALA A 6 38.67 2.62 14.49
C ALA A 6 39.57 3.73 13.92
N CYS A 7 40.47 3.35 13.04
CA CYS A 7 41.32 4.19 12.24
C CYS A 7 40.66 5.43 11.62
N ILE A 8 39.45 5.28 11.08
CA ILE A 8 38.70 6.38 10.45
C ILE A 8 38.33 7.45 11.49
N THR A 9 38.03 7.03 12.72
CA THR A 9 37.71 7.94 13.82
C THR A 9 38.94 8.57 14.46
N LEU A 10 40.08 7.86 14.45
CA LEU A 10 41.35 8.29 15.05
C LEU A 10 42.22 9.10 14.07
N GLY A 11 41.96 9.01 12.77
CA GLY A 11 42.69 9.73 11.72
C GLY A 11 44.09 9.18 11.44
N ASP A 12 44.38 7.95 11.83
CA ASP A 12 45.69 7.29 11.69
C ASP A 12 45.72 6.23 10.58
N CYS A 13 44.88 6.41 9.56
CA CYS A 13 44.75 5.48 8.42
C CYS A 13 45.89 5.49 7.44
N CYS A 14 46.10 4.32 6.85
CA CYS A 14 47.11 4.17 5.83
C CYS A 14 46.74 5.05 4.62
N PRO A 15 47.72 5.72 4.00
CA PRO A 15 47.45 6.61 2.87
C PRO A 15 46.73 5.88 1.71
N ASP A 16 46.99 4.58 1.62
CA ASP A 16 46.51 3.59 0.66
C ASP A 16 45.57 2.56 1.31
N TYR A 17 44.78 3.00 2.31
CA TYR A 17 43.88 2.17 3.12
C TYR A 17 43.07 1.17 2.28
N LYS A 18 42.49 1.60 1.15
CA LYS A 18 41.63 0.75 0.32
C LYS A 18 42.37 -0.44 -0.32
N ASP A 19 43.57 -0.20 -0.83
CA ASP A 19 44.32 -1.17 -1.61
C ASP A 19 45.20 -2.06 -0.71
N THR A 20 45.81 -1.47 0.33
CA THR A 20 46.76 -2.16 1.20
C THR A 20 46.10 -2.88 2.36
N CYS A 21 44.97 -2.37 2.88
CA CYS A 21 44.27 -3.01 3.98
C CYS A 21 43.22 -4.03 3.50
N GLY A 22 43.12 -4.34 2.20
CA GLY A 22 42.16 -5.33 1.70
C GLY A 22 40.73 -5.03 2.12
N VAL A 23 40.28 -3.78 1.89
CA VAL A 23 38.95 -3.32 2.32
C VAL A 23 37.88 -4.13 1.60
N GLN A 24 37.02 -4.77 2.38
CA GLN A 24 35.92 -5.58 1.86
C GLN A 24 34.60 -5.01 2.33
N ASP A 25 33.78 -4.56 1.38
CA ASP A 25 32.40 -4.15 1.66
C ASP A 25 31.54 -5.36 2.00
N CYS A 26 30.49 -5.15 2.78
CA CYS A 26 29.49 -6.17 3.00
C CYS A 26 28.80 -6.58 1.70
N VAL A 27 28.78 -7.89 1.43
CA VAL A 27 28.05 -8.48 0.31
C VAL A 27 26.84 -9.22 0.85
N VAL A 28 25.66 -8.93 0.34
CA VAL A 28 24.39 -9.57 0.72
C VAL A 28 23.82 -10.37 -0.45
N SER A 29 23.01 -11.38 -0.15
CA SER A 29 22.28 -12.15 -1.14
C SER A 29 21.19 -11.33 -1.80
N ASP A 30 20.65 -11.87 -2.89
CA ASP A 30 19.34 -11.47 -3.37
C ASP A 30 18.27 -11.67 -2.31
N TRP A 31 17.19 -10.94 -2.49
CA TRP A 31 16.00 -11.05 -1.65
C TRP A 31 15.31 -12.39 -1.85
N GLU A 32 14.92 -13.01 -0.74
CA GLU A 32 13.99 -14.13 -0.76
C GLU A 32 12.61 -13.67 -1.24
N GLN A 33 11.76 -14.66 -1.52
CA GLN A 33 10.38 -14.38 -1.91
C GLN A 33 9.64 -13.69 -0.77
N TRP A 34 8.67 -12.86 -1.14
CA TRP A 34 7.78 -12.25 -0.17
C TRP A 34 6.97 -13.33 0.55
N SER A 35 6.82 -13.17 1.86
CA SER A 35 5.86 -13.94 2.65
C SER A 35 4.44 -13.68 2.16
N ASP A 36 3.53 -14.57 2.54
CA ASP A 36 2.11 -14.29 2.42
C ASP A 36 1.71 -13.05 3.22
N CYS A 37 0.59 -12.45 2.83
CA CYS A 37 0.01 -11.34 3.56
C CYS A 37 -0.39 -11.82 4.96
N ASN A 38 -0.03 -11.07 5.99
CA ASN A 38 -0.30 -11.44 7.39
C ASN A 38 -1.79 -11.45 7.78
N ILE A 39 -2.67 -11.08 6.86
CA ILE A 39 -4.11 -10.99 7.04
C ILE A 39 -4.82 -11.71 5.89
N GLU A 40 -6.03 -12.16 6.16
CA GLU A 40 -6.89 -12.75 5.15
C GLU A 40 -7.68 -11.68 4.37
N CYS A 41 -8.08 -10.58 5.01
CA CYS A 41 -8.93 -9.52 4.43
C CYS A 41 -8.50 -8.12 4.85
N GLY A 42 -8.51 -7.17 3.91
CA GLY A 42 -8.24 -5.75 4.19
C GLY A 42 -6.77 -5.38 3.98
N VAL A 43 -6.27 -4.36 4.69
CA VAL A 43 -4.88 -3.88 4.55
C VAL A 43 -3.97 -4.52 5.59
N GLY A 44 -2.86 -5.09 5.14
CA GLY A 44 -1.89 -5.77 5.99
C GLY A 44 -0.47 -5.60 5.49
N THR A 45 0.40 -6.50 5.91
CA THR A 45 1.83 -6.46 5.61
C THR A 45 2.40 -7.82 5.23
N MET A 46 3.37 -7.80 4.33
CA MET A 46 4.21 -8.96 4.01
C MET A 46 5.68 -8.59 4.21
N ASN A 47 6.49 -9.59 4.54
CA ASN A 47 7.91 -9.43 4.84
C ASN A 47 8.76 -10.27 3.87
N ARG A 48 10.00 -9.86 3.65
CA ARG A 48 11.01 -10.70 3.00
C ARG A 48 12.38 -10.47 3.62
N THR A 49 13.24 -11.45 3.46
CA THR A 49 14.56 -11.50 4.10
C THR A 49 15.66 -11.74 3.08
N ARG A 50 16.88 -11.34 3.42
CA ARG A 50 18.12 -11.69 2.70
C ARG A 50 19.24 -11.90 3.70
N ARG A 51 20.28 -12.63 3.31
CA ARG A 51 21.40 -12.97 4.20
C ARG A 51 22.68 -12.28 3.78
N ILE A 52 23.60 -12.15 4.72
CA ILE A 52 24.96 -11.69 4.46
C ILE A 52 25.74 -12.85 3.81
N LEU A 53 26.35 -12.59 2.66
CA LEU A 53 27.26 -13.52 1.98
C LEU A 53 28.71 -13.27 2.38
N SER A 54 29.08 -12.02 2.65
CA SER A 54 30.41 -11.63 3.13
C SER A 54 30.29 -10.46 4.11
N GLN A 55 30.94 -10.59 5.27
CA GLN A 55 30.97 -9.54 6.28
C GLN A 55 31.93 -8.42 5.88
N PRO A 56 31.65 -7.17 6.30
CA PRO A 56 32.57 -6.06 6.04
C PRO A 56 33.87 -6.26 6.81
N GLN A 57 35.00 -5.91 6.18
CA GLN A 57 36.33 -5.99 6.79
C GLN A 57 37.11 -4.71 6.56
N ASN A 58 38.00 -4.39 7.51
CA ASN A 58 38.97 -3.30 7.42
C ASN A 58 38.31 -1.96 7.02
N GLY A 59 37.23 -1.60 7.72
CA GLY A 59 36.48 -0.36 7.45
C GLY A 59 35.67 -0.35 6.15
N GLY A 60 35.43 -1.52 5.55
CA GLY A 60 34.47 -1.65 4.45
C GLY A 60 33.05 -1.28 4.85
N ARG A 61 32.21 -0.99 3.87
CA ARG A 61 30.84 -0.53 4.10
C ARG A 61 30.01 -1.57 4.83
N GLU A 62 29.29 -1.11 5.87
CA GLU A 62 28.37 -1.94 6.64
C GLU A 62 27.26 -2.57 5.78
N CYS A 63 26.70 -3.67 6.27
CA CYS A 63 25.64 -4.37 5.58
C CYS A 63 24.35 -3.53 5.53
N PRO A 64 23.69 -3.46 4.36
CA PRO A 64 22.36 -2.84 4.28
C PRO A 64 21.32 -3.70 5.00
N ASP A 65 20.10 -3.16 5.14
CA ASP A 65 18.99 -3.85 5.82
C ASP A 65 18.76 -5.27 5.28
N LEU A 66 18.64 -6.23 6.19
CA LEU A 66 18.43 -7.64 5.87
C LEU A 66 16.94 -8.02 5.80
N ASN A 67 16.07 -7.16 6.32
CA ASN A 67 14.62 -7.38 6.40
C ASN A 67 13.90 -6.26 5.67
N GLN A 68 12.88 -6.61 4.88
CA GLN A 68 12.02 -5.62 4.24
C GLN A 68 10.55 -5.94 4.49
N ARG A 69 9.76 -4.89 4.68
CA ARG A 69 8.30 -4.96 4.83
C ARG A 69 7.62 -4.11 3.77
N ARG A 70 6.49 -4.57 3.25
CA ARG A 70 5.60 -3.77 2.40
C ARG A 70 4.13 -4.02 2.73
N ALA A 71 3.28 -3.08 2.36
CA ALA A 71 1.84 -3.23 2.46
C ALA A 71 1.32 -4.31 1.48
N CYS A 72 0.26 -5.00 1.89
CA CYS A 72 -0.48 -5.96 1.08
C CYS A 72 -1.98 -5.83 1.33
N HIS A 73 -2.79 -6.40 0.44
CA HIS A 73 -4.24 -6.47 0.62
C HIS A 73 -4.68 -7.92 0.67
N GLY A 74 -5.29 -8.32 1.79
CA GLY A 74 -5.91 -9.63 1.94
C GLY A 74 -7.16 -9.72 1.08
N GLN A 75 -7.27 -10.75 0.25
CA GLN A 75 -8.36 -10.92 -0.71
C GLN A 75 -9.52 -11.76 -0.17
N HIS A 76 -9.32 -12.48 0.91
CA HIS A 76 -10.29 -13.41 1.48
C HIS A 76 -11.14 -12.73 2.55
N CYS A 77 -12.00 -11.84 2.09
CA CYS A 77 -12.98 -11.17 2.94
C CYS A 77 -14.21 -12.06 3.14
N LYS A 78 -14.42 -12.49 4.38
CA LYS A 78 -15.70 -13.07 4.80
C LYS A 78 -16.72 -11.93 4.80
N VAL A 79 -17.49 -11.82 3.71
CA VAL A 79 -18.75 -11.09 3.76
C VAL A 79 -19.56 -11.82 4.81
N ARG A 80 -19.89 -11.16 5.92
CA ARG A 80 -20.92 -11.71 6.79
C ARG A 80 -22.16 -11.72 5.91
N ASP A 81 -22.63 -12.90 5.51
CA ASP A 81 -24.00 -13.08 4.99
C ASP A 81 -24.98 -12.83 6.14
N ASP A 82 -24.94 -11.62 6.67
CA ASP A 82 -26.00 -11.07 7.48
C ASP A 82 -27.08 -10.67 6.47
N GLU A 83 -27.85 -11.64 5.97
CA GLU A 83 -29.15 -11.41 5.30
C GLU A 83 -30.10 -10.51 6.13
N LYS A 84 -29.71 -10.17 7.37
CA LYS A 84 -30.34 -9.21 8.26
C LYS A 84 -29.88 -7.74 8.13
N MET A 85 -28.75 -7.43 7.50
CA MET A 85 -28.21 -6.05 7.47
C MET A 85 -28.80 -5.13 6.39
N LEU A 86 -29.67 -5.63 5.50
CA LEU A 86 -30.41 -4.77 4.55
C LEU A 86 -31.68 -4.12 5.15
N ARG A 87 -32.00 -4.34 6.43
CA ARG A 87 -33.18 -3.74 7.08
C ARG A 87 -32.89 -2.52 7.96
N GLU A 88 -31.63 -2.18 8.20
CA GLU A 88 -31.26 -1.08 9.11
C GLU A 88 -30.75 0.18 8.40
N MET A 89 -31.01 0.32 7.08
CA MET A 89 -30.91 1.63 6.45
C MET A 89 -32.05 2.52 6.97
N ALA A 90 -31.69 3.49 7.82
CA ALA A 90 -32.62 4.49 8.33
C ALA A 90 -33.32 5.20 7.18
N ILE A 91 -34.66 5.21 7.18
CA ILE A 91 -35.44 5.98 6.23
C ILE A 91 -35.29 7.46 6.63
N ILE A 92 -34.72 8.29 5.75
CA ILE A 92 -34.59 9.75 5.97
C ILE A 92 -35.97 10.43 6.08
N LEU A 93 -37.01 9.80 5.52
CA LEU A 93 -38.39 10.27 5.54
C LEU A 93 -39.26 9.45 6.50
N GLN A 94 -40.28 10.10 7.07
CA GLN A 94 -41.29 9.46 7.91
C GLN A 94 -42.04 8.35 7.13
N SER A 95 -42.50 7.31 7.84
CA SER A 95 -43.15 6.13 7.23
C SER A 95 -44.37 6.45 6.37
N SER A 96 -45.05 7.57 6.62
CA SER A 96 -46.17 8.09 5.82
C SER A 96 -45.78 8.47 4.39
N PHE A 97 -44.52 8.80 4.13
CA PHE A 97 -44.01 9.14 2.80
C PHE A 97 -43.48 7.92 2.02
N SER A 98 -43.45 6.74 2.64
CA SER A 98 -43.02 5.48 2.02
C SER A 98 -43.82 5.12 0.77
N VAL A 99 -45.12 5.43 0.76
CA VAL A 99 -46.07 5.11 -0.31
C VAL A 99 -45.79 5.89 -1.61
N THR A 100 -44.95 6.95 -1.55
CA THR A 100 -44.63 7.79 -2.71
C THR A 100 -43.41 7.30 -3.49
N ARG A 101 -42.75 6.22 -3.06
CA ARG A 101 -41.67 5.60 -3.84
C ARG A 101 -42.28 4.77 -4.98
N ASN A 102 -42.65 5.44 -6.06
CA ASN A 102 -42.61 4.78 -7.35
C ASN A 102 -41.13 4.45 -7.59
N ILE A 103 -40.79 3.17 -7.48
CA ILE A 103 -39.47 2.68 -7.88
C ILE A 103 -39.43 2.83 -9.39
N ASP A 104 -38.76 3.88 -9.86
CA ASP A 104 -38.43 4.00 -11.28
C ASP A 104 -37.49 2.83 -11.60
N GLU A 105 -37.90 1.96 -12.52
CA GLU A 105 -37.09 0.82 -12.97
C GLU A 105 -35.87 1.28 -13.78
N ASP A 106 -35.81 2.57 -14.15
CA ASP A 106 -34.67 3.15 -14.84
C ASP A 106 -33.48 3.31 -13.90
N LYS A 107 -32.43 2.51 -14.13
CA LYS A 107 -31.16 2.58 -13.40
C LYS A 107 -30.33 3.81 -13.78
N ASP A 108 -30.74 4.58 -14.79
CA ASP A 108 -30.07 5.82 -15.12
C ASP A 108 -30.42 6.92 -14.10
N ILE A 109 -29.44 7.22 -13.24
CA ILE A 109 -29.54 8.26 -12.22
C ILE A 109 -29.87 9.64 -12.81
N ARG A 110 -29.53 9.90 -14.09
CA ARG A 110 -29.79 11.19 -14.75
C ARG A 110 -31.28 11.39 -15.03
N ARG A 111 -32.04 10.31 -15.19
CA ARG A 111 -33.49 10.38 -15.41
C ARG A 111 -34.25 10.58 -14.10
N ASN A 112 -33.77 9.91 -13.05
CA ASN A 112 -34.28 10.04 -11.70
C ASN A 112 -34.12 11.46 -11.09
N LEU A 113 -33.07 12.19 -11.47
CA LEU A 113 -32.84 13.58 -11.04
C LEU A 113 -33.72 14.62 -11.77
N ARG A 114 -34.48 14.24 -12.81
CA ARG A 114 -35.22 15.19 -13.68
C ARG A 114 -36.60 15.60 -13.16
N LEU A 115 -37.10 15.02 -12.07
CA LEU A 115 -38.44 15.38 -11.55
C LEU A 115 -38.55 16.85 -11.11
N ASN A 116 -37.43 17.54 -10.84
CA ASN A 116 -37.43 18.94 -10.39
C ASN A 116 -36.75 19.93 -11.35
N TYR A 117 -36.46 19.55 -12.60
CA TYR A 117 -35.90 20.47 -13.60
C TYR A 117 -36.69 20.39 -14.93
N PRO A 118 -37.60 21.33 -15.20
CA PRO A 118 -38.47 21.27 -16.38
C PRO A 118 -37.78 21.60 -17.71
N LYS A 119 -36.47 21.89 -17.73
CA LYS A 119 -35.72 22.21 -18.96
C LYS A 119 -34.56 21.23 -19.18
N ASP A 120 -34.49 20.68 -20.39
CA ASP A 120 -33.46 19.74 -20.83
C ASP A 120 -32.29 20.50 -21.47
N PRO A 121 -31.08 20.52 -20.87
CA PRO A 121 -29.93 21.27 -21.39
C PRO A 121 -29.46 20.79 -22.77
N LEU A 122 -29.83 19.56 -23.16
CA LEU A 122 -29.53 19.00 -24.49
C LEU A 122 -30.47 19.53 -25.59
N LYS A 123 -31.59 20.16 -25.22
CA LYS A 123 -32.51 20.80 -26.17
C LYS A 123 -32.28 22.31 -26.31
N GLU A 124 -31.50 22.93 -25.42
CA GLU A 124 -31.11 24.34 -25.58
C GLU A 124 -29.95 24.54 -26.57
N ASN A 125 -29.22 23.49 -26.95
CA ASN A 125 -28.14 23.59 -27.95
C ASN A 125 -28.54 23.06 -29.33
N VAL A 126 -29.80 23.25 -29.74
CA VAL A 126 -30.24 22.85 -31.10
C VAL A 126 -30.84 23.98 -31.92
N ASN A 127 -31.16 25.16 -31.38
CA ASN A 127 -31.53 26.31 -32.22
C ASN A 127 -31.07 27.64 -31.60
N GLU A 128 -30.16 28.31 -32.31
CA GLU A 128 -29.77 29.74 -32.23
C GLU A 128 -28.98 30.24 -31.00
#